data_AF-A0A381PN76-F1
#
_entry.id   AF-A0A381PN76-F1
#
_cell.length_a   1.000
_cell.length_b   1.000
_cell.length_c   1.000
_cell.angle_alpha   90.00
_cell.angle_beta   90.00
_cell.angle_gamma   90.00
#
_symmetry.space_group_name_H-M   'P 1'
#
loop_
_entity.id
_entity.type
_entity.pdbx_description
1 polymer ?
#
loop_
_entity_poly.entity_id
_entity_poly.type
_entity_poly.pdbx_seq_one_letter_code
_entity_poly.pdbx_strand_id
1 'polypeptide(L)'
;MDRLRADLESLGSVMVAFSGGVDSAFLAHVAHETLGPDRARSVTAVSPSLAAVEGLEAAALAEEWGLRWTTVETDEMDSAAYRTNDANRCFHCKVALMDAVGPIADAEGSTVLLGVTLDDLGDHRPGQQAAAERGARFPLLDAGFTKAEVREQSRLLGLRTWDKPAGPCLASRVPYGTAVSVSVLSTVERAEAGLRRLGFDELRVRHYGDTARIEVPVHRLEEVVEQRSEVVAAVFAAGYRYATLDLAGLRSGNLNDGLRSDP
;
A
#
# COMPACT_ATOMS: atom_id res chain seq x y z
N MET A 1 1.85 9.07 21.99
CA MET A 1 0.39 9.33 21.84
C MET A 1 0.05 10.80 22.05
N ASP A 2 0.33 11.39 23.21
CA ASP A 2 -0.08 12.78 23.48
C ASP A 2 0.48 13.79 22.48
N ARG A 3 1.75 13.63 22.07
CA ARG A 3 2.36 14.44 21.01
C ARG A 3 1.61 14.34 19.68
N LEU A 4 1.25 13.12 19.25
CA LEU A 4 0.48 12.91 18.01
C LEU A 4 -0.89 13.60 18.08
N ARG A 5 -1.58 13.51 19.22
CA ARG A 5 -2.88 14.17 19.42
C ARG A 5 -2.74 15.70 19.40
N ALA A 6 -1.77 16.25 20.11
CA ALA A 6 -1.49 17.68 20.11
C ALA A 6 -1.12 18.20 18.71
N ASP A 7 -0.32 17.44 17.96
CA ASP A 7 0.03 17.77 16.57
C ASP A 7 -1.23 17.78 15.69
N LEU A 8 -2.11 16.77 15.80
CA LEU A 8 -3.39 16.73 15.08
C LEU A 8 -4.31 17.89 15.45
N GLU A 9 -4.47 18.21 16.73
CA GLU A 9 -5.25 19.35 17.22
C GLU A 9 -4.74 20.67 16.65
N SER A 10 -3.41 20.85 16.56
CA SER A 10 -2.79 22.05 16.00
C SER A 10 -3.07 22.24 14.50
N LEU A 11 -3.27 21.14 13.77
CA LEU A 11 -3.61 21.16 12.34
C LEU A 11 -5.09 21.50 12.10
N GLY A 12 -5.94 21.32 13.10
CA GLY A 12 -7.36 21.66 13.03
C GLY A 12 -8.18 20.67 12.22
N SER A 13 -8.14 20.78 10.88
CA SER A 13 -8.84 19.88 9.94
C SER A 13 -7.83 19.10 9.10
N VAL A 14 -8.08 17.81 8.91
CA VAL A 14 -7.11 16.89 8.29
C VAL A 14 -7.78 15.94 7.31
N MET A 15 -7.01 15.58 6.28
CA MET A 15 -7.35 14.56 5.31
C MET A 15 -6.28 13.46 5.33
N VAL A 16 -6.61 12.29 5.86
CA VAL A 16 -5.69 11.16 5.93
C VAL A 16 -5.71 10.38 4.62
N ALA A 17 -4.57 10.28 3.95
CA ALA A 17 -4.40 9.33 2.85
C ALA A 17 -4.42 7.91 3.41
N PHE A 18 -5.54 7.23 3.22
CA PHE A 18 -5.91 6.00 3.91
C PHE A 18 -5.88 4.80 2.95
N SER A 19 -4.92 3.90 3.15
CA SER A 19 -4.74 2.71 2.30
C SER A 19 -5.25 1.42 2.94
N GLY A 20 -5.82 1.48 4.16
CA GLY A 20 -6.19 0.28 4.93
C GLY A 20 -5.01 -0.53 5.46
N GLY A 21 -3.78 -0.03 5.32
CA GLY A 21 -2.57 -0.61 5.92
C GLY A 21 -2.36 -0.08 7.34
N VAL A 22 -1.62 -0.83 8.16
CA VAL A 22 -1.40 -0.60 9.61
C VAL A 22 -1.16 0.88 9.95
N ASP A 23 -0.17 1.51 9.31
CA ASP A 23 0.24 2.89 9.63
C ASP A 23 -0.86 3.91 9.28
N SER A 24 -1.44 3.81 8.08
CA SER A 24 -2.51 4.70 7.63
C SER A 24 -3.81 4.51 8.43
N ALA A 25 -4.09 3.28 8.85
CA ALA A 25 -5.28 2.93 9.61
C ALA A 25 -5.20 3.42 11.05
N PHE A 26 -4.04 3.25 11.68
CA PHE A 26 -3.76 3.86 12.98
C PHE A 26 -3.88 5.39 12.93
N LEU A 27 -3.27 6.04 11.94
CA LEU A 27 -3.35 7.50 11.80
C LEU A 27 -4.79 7.98 11.57
N ALA A 28 -5.55 7.30 10.69
CA ALA A 28 -6.95 7.62 10.43
C ALA A 28 -7.81 7.49 11.69
N HIS A 29 -7.65 6.41 12.44
CA HIS A 29 -8.38 6.17 13.68
C HIS A 29 -8.04 7.22 14.75
N VAL A 30 -6.75 7.50 14.98
CA VAL A 30 -6.34 8.52 15.98
C VAL A 30 -6.79 9.92 15.57
N ALA A 31 -6.72 10.27 14.28
CA ALA A 31 -7.23 11.55 13.77
C ALA A 31 -8.74 11.68 14.00
N HIS A 32 -9.51 10.63 13.69
CA HIS A 32 -10.95 10.59 13.91
C HIS A 32 -11.31 10.78 15.39
N GLU A 33 -10.69 10.00 16.28
CA GLU A 33 -10.94 10.08 17.73
C GLU A 33 -10.54 11.42 18.34
N THR A 34 -9.49 12.05 17.80
CA THR A 34 -8.95 13.31 18.35
C THR A 34 -9.75 14.53 17.85
N LEU A 35 -10.07 14.57 16.56
CA LEU A 35 -10.65 15.77 15.93
C LEU A 35 -12.15 15.69 15.73
N GLY A 36 -12.71 14.48 15.72
CA GLY A 36 -14.09 14.17 15.37
C GLY A 36 -14.34 14.03 13.86
N PRO A 37 -15.48 13.45 13.47
CA PRO A 37 -15.82 13.13 12.07
C PRO A 37 -15.89 14.35 11.14
N ASP A 38 -16.18 15.54 11.67
CA ASP A 38 -16.29 16.76 10.87
C ASP A 38 -14.94 17.29 10.41
N ARG A 39 -13.87 17.01 11.17
CA ARG A 39 -12.52 17.57 10.96
C ARG A 39 -11.48 16.52 10.58
N ALA A 40 -11.83 15.24 10.60
CA ALA A 40 -10.97 14.16 10.15
C ALA A 40 -11.64 13.37 9.03
N ARG A 41 -11.18 13.57 7.80
CA ARG A 41 -11.61 12.81 6.63
C ARG A 41 -10.53 11.81 6.22
N SER A 42 -10.93 10.62 5.81
CA SER A 42 -10.03 9.60 5.24
C SER A 42 -10.31 9.47 3.74
N VAL A 43 -9.25 9.38 2.94
CA VAL A 43 -9.38 9.24 1.48
C VAL A 43 -8.52 8.10 0.97
N THR A 44 -9.14 7.19 0.20
CA THR A 44 -8.43 6.10 -0.49
C THR A 44 -8.29 6.44 -1.97
N ALA A 45 -7.06 6.51 -2.47
CA ALA A 45 -6.80 6.63 -3.90
C ALA A 45 -7.07 5.30 -4.61
N VAL A 46 -7.85 5.36 -5.68
CA VAL A 46 -8.25 4.22 -6.51
C VAL A 46 -7.63 4.38 -7.88
N SER A 47 -6.88 3.37 -8.28
CA SER A 47 -6.26 3.27 -9.59
C SER A 47 -6.02 1.80 -9.93
N PRO A 48 -5.60 1.48 -11.17
CA PRO A 48 -5.20 0.12 -11.52
C PRO A 48 -4.06 -0.47 -10.67
N SER A 49 -3.34 0.36 -9.90
CA SER A 49 -2.26 -0.09 -9.02
C SER A 49 -2.73 -0.51 -7.62
N LEU A 50 -3.94 -0.11 -7.21
CA LEU A 50 -4.60 -0.58 -6.00
C LEU A 50 -5.25 -1.94 -6.28
N ALA A 51 -4.92 -2.96 -5.50
CA ALA A 51 -5.65 -4.22 -5.56
C ALA A 51 -7.08 -4.03 -5.05
N ALA A 52 -8.06 -4.58 -5.76
CA ALA A 52 -9.49 -4.45 -5.45
C ALA A 52 -9.80 -4.94 -4.03
N VAL A 53 -9.14 -6.01 -3.58
CA VAL A 53 -9.28 -6.55 -2.23
C VAL A 53 -8.93 -5.49 -1.17
N GLU A 54 -7.78 -4.82 -1.33
CA GLU A 54 -7.33 -3.77 -0.39
C GLU A 54 -8.28 -2.57 -0.38
N GLY A 55 -8.86 -2.21 -1.53
CA GLY A 55 -9.90 -1.18 -1.62
C GLY A 55 -11.18 -1.55 -0.86
N LEU A 56 -11.62 -2.81 -0.97
CA LEU A 56 -12.76 -3.33 -0.22
C LEU A 56 -12.45 -3.41 1.29
N GLU A 57 -11.25 -3.81 1.68
CA GLU A 57 -10.84 -3.79 3.08
C GLU A 57 -10.79 -2.37 3.65
N ALA A 58 -10.29 -1.39 2.90
CA ALA A 58 -10.29 0.00 3.33
C ALA A 58 -11.73 0.51 3.53
N ALA A 59 -12.64 0.22 2.60
CA ALA A 59 -14.06 0.58 2.74
C ALA A 59 -14.69 -0.07 3.99
N ALA A 60 -14.45 -1.37 4.21
CA ALA A 60 -14.97 -2.11 5.36
C ALA A 60 -14.43 -1.56 6.69
N LEU A 61 -13.14 -1.20 6.76
CA LEU A 61 -12.55 -0.56 7.94
C LEU A 61 -13.16 0.82 8.20
N ALA A 62 -13.39 1.60 7.15
CA ALA A 62 -13.99 2.91 7.28
C ALA A 62 -15.43 2.83 7.81
N GLU A 63 -16.22 1.88 7.33
CA GLU A 63 -17.57 1.61 7.83
C GLU A 63 -17.53 1.12 9.29
N GLU A 64 -16.69 0.14 9.60
CA GLU A 64 -16.51 -0.44 10.94
C GLU A 64 -16.17 0.63 12.00
N TRP A 65 -15.34 1.61 11.64
CA TRP A 65 -14.85 2.64 12.56
C TRP A 65 -15.62 3.97 12.45
N GLY A 66 -16.67 4.04 11.61
CA GLY A 66 -17.45 5.26 11.42
C GLY A 66 -16.65 6.43 10.84
N LEU A 67 -15.60 6.15 10.05
CA LEU A 67 -14.77 7.18 9.47
C LEU A 67 -15.55 7.97 8.41
N ARG A 68 -15.36 9.30 8.39
CA ARG A 68 -15.75 10.13 7.23
C ARG A 68 -14.82 9.78 6.07
N TRP A 69 -15.25 8.85 5.21
CA TRP A 69 -14.41 8.25 4.18
C TRP A 69 -14.97 8.45 2.77
N THR A 70 -14.06 8.64 1.81
CA THR A 70 -14.37 8.69 0.38
C THR A 70 -13.24 8.11 -0.45
N THR A 71 -13.52 7.71 -1.68
CA THR A 71 -12.49 7.41 -2.68
C THR A 71 -12.15 8.64 -3.53
N VAL A 72 -10.96 8.62 -4.12
CA VAL A 72 -10.56 9.53 -5.20
C VAL A 72 -9.88 8.72 -6.29
N GLU A 73 -10.17 8.98 -7.56
CA GLU A 73 -9.47 8.32 -8.67
C GLU A 73 -8.11 9.00 -8.88
N THR A 74 -7.06 8.20 -9.11
CA THR A 74 -5.73 8.72 -9.48
C THR A 74 -5.32 8.17 -10.83
N ASP A 75 -4.58 9.00 -11.57
CA ASP A 75 -4.23 8.84 -12.97
C ASP A 75 -2.73 8.55 -13.18
N GLU A 76 -2.05 7.96 -12.18
CA GLU A 76 -0.60 7.75 -12.28
C GLU A 76 -0.21 6.88 -13.50
N MET A 77 -1.13 6.04 -13.98
CA MET A 77 -0.95 5.22 -15.18
C MET A 77 -0.84 6.02 -16.49
N ASP A 78 -1.34 7.26 -16.52
CA ASP A 78 -1.23 8.14 -17.69
C ASP A 78 0.19 8.72 -17.81
N SER A 79 0.90 8.81 -16.68
CA SER A 79 2.29 9.24 -16.65
C SER A 79 3.22 8.21 -17.30
N ALA A 80 3.91 8.62 -18.36
CA ALA A 80 4.98 7.82 -18.94
C ALA A 80 6.08 7.51 -17.91
N ALA A 81 6.37 8.45 -17.01
CA ALA A 81 7.40 8.28 -15.98
C ALA A 81 7.02 7.21 -14.93
N TYR A 82 5.73 7.13 -14.56
CA TYR A 82 5.25 6.03 -13.73
C TYR A 82 5.33 4.68 -14.46
N ARG A 83 4.88 4.64 -15.73
CA ARG A 83 4.84 3.41 -16.53
C ARG A 83 6.21 2.82 -16.81
N THR A 84 7.27 3.62 -16.88
CA THR A 84 8.66 3.12 -17.02
C THR A 84 9.10 2.24 -15.85
N ASN A 85 8.45 2.39 -14.68
CA ASN A 85 8.70 1.56 -13.51
C ASN A 85 10.16 1.58 -13.05
N ASP A 86 10.77 2.77 -13.00
CA ASP A 86 12.12 2.96 -12.48
C ASP A 86 12.12 3.12 -10.95
N ALA A 87 13.28 3.47 -10.39
CA ALA A 87 13.46 3.73 -8.97
C ALA A 87 12.54 4.85 -8.44
N ASN A 88 12.03 5.74 -9.32
CA ASN A 88 11.16 6.87 -8.99
C ASN A 88 9.68 6.59 -9.24
N ARG A 89 9.26 5.36 -9.59
CA ARG A 89 7.82 5.00 -9.73
C ARG A 89 6.98 5.50 -8.54
N CYS A 90 7.47 5.31 -7.32
CA CYS A 90 6.77 5.75 -6.12
C CYS A 90 6.67 7.29 -5.98
N PHE A 91 7.61 8.06 -6.57
CA PHE A 91 7.49 9.52 -6.71
C PHE A 91 6.23 9.84 -7.51
N HIS A 92 6.14 9.32 -8.74
CA HIS A 92 5.05 9.63 -9.67
C HIS A 92 3.69 9.15 -9.16
N CYS A 93 3.65 7.99 -8.50
CA CYS A 93 2.46 7.51 -7.80
C CYS A 93 1.96 8.54 -6.77
N LYS A 94 2.90 9.10 -6.00
CA LYS A 94 2.56 10.02 -4.92
C LYS A 94 2.23 11.41 -5.42
N VAL A 95 2.85 11.85 -6.52
CA VAL A 95 2.45 13.03 -7.27
C VAL A 95 0.96 12.94 -7.63
N ALA A 96 0.54 11.87 -8.31
CA ALA A 96 -0.86 11.70 -8.72
C ALA A 96 -1.82 11.67 -7.52
N LEU A 97 -1.47 10.99 -6.43
CA LEU A 97 -2.25 11.03 -5.19
C LEU A 97 -2.45 12.46 -4.71
N MET A 98 -1.35 13.21 -4.56
CA MET A 98 -1.40 14.56 -4.00
C MET A 98 -2.10 15.55 -4.93
N ASP A 99 -1.93 15.43 -6.24
CA ASP A 99 -2.61 16.26 -7.24
C ASP A 99 -4.14 16.00 -7.24
N ALA A 100 -4.57 14.77 -6.93
CA ALA A 100 -5.98 14.41 -6.81
C ALA A 100 -6.61 14.85 -5.47
N VAL A 101 -5.90 14.69 -4.35
CA VAL A 101 -6.45 15.03 -3.01
C VAL A 101 -6.27 16.49 -2.63
N GLY A 102 -5.23 17.17 -3.14
CA GLY A 102 -4.87 18.55 -2.80
C GLY A 102 -6.05 19.53 -2.98
N PRO A 103 -6.69 19.59 -4.16
CA PRO A 103 -7.83 20.48 -4.38
C PRO A 103 -9.01 20.24 -3.43
N ILE A 104 -9.22 18.97 -3.02
CA ILE A 104 -10.28 18.61 -2.06
C ILE A 104 -9.89 19.09 -0.66
N ALA A 105 -8.64 18.87 -0.27
CA ALA A 105 -8.12 19.30 1.02
C ALA A 105 -8.14 20.83 1.15
N ASP A 106 -7.73 21.56 0.11
CA ASP A 106 -7.77 23.02 0.06
C ASP A 106 -9.19 23.57 0.21
N ALA A 107 -10.15 22.97 -0.51
CA ALA A 107 -11.56 23.37 -0.42
C ALA A 107 -12.16 23.12 0.98
N GLU A 108 -11.65 22.12 1.71
CA GLU A 108 -12.06 21.79 3.08
C GLU A 108 -11.19 22.45 4.15
N GLY A 109 -10.21 23.28 3.77
CA GLY A 109 -9.24 23.87 4.70
C GLY A 109 -8.48 22.82 5.52
N SER A 110 -8.23 21.65 4.93
CA SER A 110 -7.68 20.47 5.58
C SER A 110 -6.23 20.21 5.18
N THR A 111 -5.43 19.72 6.12
CA THR A 111 -4.04 19.32 5.85
C THR A 111 -3.98 17.83 5.46
N VAL A 112 -3.32 17.50 4.35
CA VAL A 112 -3.14 16.12 3.91
C VAL A 112 -2.10 15.40 4.76
N LEU A 113 -2.44 14.23 5.31
CA LEU A 113 -1.60 13.43 6.19
C LEU A 113 -1.26 12.06 5.59
N LEU A 114 -0.02 11.62 5.77
CA LEU A 114 0.42 10.28 5.41
C LEU A 114 0.99 9.54 6.63
N GLY A 115 0.68 8.25 6.72
CA GLY A 115 1.20 7.34 7.75
C GLY A 115 2.64 6.91 7.49
N VAL A 116 3.59 7.84 7.62
CA VAL A 116 5.04 7.58 7.55
C VAL A 116 5.60 7.45 8.96
N THR A 117 6.41 6.42 9.23
CA THR A 117 7.02 6.17 10.55
C THR A 117 8.54 6.39 10.52
N LEU A 118 9.20 6.33 11.68
CA LEU A 118 10.66 6.39 11.81
C LEU A 118 11.39 5.32 10.99
N ASP A 119 10.84 4.10 10.92
CA ASP A 119 11.39 2.99 10.14
C ASP A 119 11.39 3.25 8.63
N ASP A 120 10.66 4.27 8.18
CA ASP A 120 10.65 4.66 6.79
C ASP A 120 11.74 5.68 6.42
N LEU A 121 12.52 6.20 7.37
CA LEU A 121 13.61 7.18 7.16
C LEU A 121 14.86 6.63 6.42
N GLY A 122 14.84 5.40 5.93
CA GLY A 122 15.98 4.79 5.20
C GLY A 122 16.18 5.31 3.76
N ASP A 123 17.26 4.88 3.10
CA ASP A 123 17.68 5.39 1.78
C ASP A 123 16.64 5.17 0.65
N HIS A 124 16.54 6.21 -0.20
CA HIS A 124 15.64 6.38 -1.37
C HIS A 124 14.13 6.25 -1.07
N ARG A 125 13.50 7.38 -0.70
CA ARG A 125 12.04 7.49 -0.44
C ARG A 125 11.36 8.51 -1.37
N PRO A 126 11.41 8.30 -2.69
CA PRO A 126 10.88 9.24 -3.69
C PRO A 126 9.41 9.61 -3.47
N GLY A 127 8.59 8.66 -3.01
CA GLY A 127 7.19 8.95 -2.71
C GLY A 127 7.01 9.97 -1.59
N GLN A 128 7.75 9.83 -0.48
CA GLN A 128 7.61 10.75 0.66
C GLN A 128 8.08 12.15 0.30
N GLN A 129 9.15 12.25 -0.49
CA GLN A 129 9.61 13.51 -1.06
C GLN A 129 8.50 14.19 -1.88
N ALA A 130 7.89 13.48 -2.85
CA ALA A 130 6.80 14.03 -3.66
C ALA A 130 5.60 14.51 -2.83
N ALA A 131 5.27 13.79 -1.75
CA ALA A 131 4.20 14.19 -0.83
C ALA A 131 4.56 15.47 -0.05
N ALA A 132 5.77 15.53 0.50
CA ALA A 132 6.25 16.68 1.26
C ALA A 132 6.34 17.96 0.39
N GLU A 133 6.82 17.83 -0.85
CA GLU A 133 6.88 18.93 -1.83
C GLU A 133 5.49 19.52 -2.15
N ARG A 134 4.42 18.74 -1.94
CA ARG A 134 3.01 19.15 -2.11
C ARG A 134 2.30 19.45 -0.80
N GLY A 135 3.06 19.67 0.27
CA GLY A 135 2.52 20.13 1.55
C GLY A 135 1.94 19.04 2.45
N ALA A 136 2.13 17.75 2.14
CA ALA A 136 1.71 16.69 3.05
C ALA A 136 2.51 16.72 4.36
N ARG A 137 1.85 16.28 5.45
CA ARG A 137 2.47 16.15 6.78
C ARG A 137 2.55 14.68 7.20
N PHE A 138 3.47 14.39 8.11
CA PHE A 138 3.76 13.03 8.57
C PHE A 138 3.69 12.93 10.11
N PRO A 139 2.49 13.04 10.74
CA PRO A 139 2.39 13.19 12.19
C PRO A 139 2.93 12.00 12.99
N LEU A 140 2.87 10.78 12.43
CA LEU A 140 3.46 9.61 13.08
C LEU A 140 4.99 9.75 13.19
N LEU A 141 5.63 10.16 12.09
CA LEU A 141 7.06 10.45 12.04
C LEU A 141 7.42 11.62 12.98
N ASP A 142 6.68 12.74 12.90
CA ASP A 142 6.90 13.93 13.72
C ASP A 142 6.80 13.56 15.22
N ALA A 143 5.82 12.74 15.60
CA ALA A 143 5.63 12.27 16.96
C ALA A 143 6.61 11.16 17.41
N GLY A 144 7.49 10.68 16.53
CA GLY A 144 8.53 9.70 16.83
C GLY A 144 8.05 8.24 16.87
N PHE A 145 6.99 7.90 16.14
CA PHE A 145 6.49 6.52 16.08
C PHE A 145 7.36 5.65 15.16
N THR A 146 7.76 4.50 15.69
CA THR A 146 8.21 3.33 14.93
C THR A 146 7.03 2.45 14.51
N LYS A 147 7.23 1.54 13.54
CA LYS A 147 6.23 0.54 13.14
C LYS A 147 5.86 -0.39 14.28
N ALA A 148 6.80 -0.72 15.15
CA ALA A 148 6.54 -1.54 16.33
C ALA A 148 5.58 -0.82 17.30
N GLU A 149 5.80 0.47 17.54
CA GLU A 149 4.92 1.28 18.39
C GLU A 149 3.54 1.48 17.76
N VAL A 150 3.46 1.69 16.45
CA VAL A 150 2.17 1.76 15.74
C VAL A 150 1.38 0.46 15.94
N ARG A 151 2.01 -0.71 15.75
CA ARG A 151 1.35 -2.01 15.95
C ARG A 151 0.91 -2.20 17.40
N GLU A 152 1.77 -1.87 18.36
CA GLU A 152 1.44 -2.02 19.78
C GLU A 152 0.30 -1.08 20.19
N GLN A 153 0.32 0.20 19.79
CA GLN A 153 -0.77 1.12 20.08
C GLN A 153 -2.06 0.72 19.36
N SER A 154 -1.98 0.24 18.12
CA SER A 154 -3.13 -0.30 17.39
C SER A 154 -3.75 -1.49 18.13
N ARG A 155 -2.93 -2.39 18.67
CA ARG A 155 -3.37 -3.54 19.47
C ARG A 155 -4.06 -3.10 20.76
N LEU A 156 -3.50 -2.11 21.46
CA LEU A 156 -4.10 -1.54 22.69
C LEU A 156 -5.44 -0.84 22.43
N LEU A 157 -5.60 -0.23 21.25
CA LEU A 157 -6.86 0.37 20.79
C LEU A 157 -7.84 -0.65 20.21
N GLY A 158 -7.47 -1.93 20.12
CA GLY A 158 -8.33 -2.99 19.58
C GLY A 158 -8.48 -2.98 18.05
N LEU A 159 -7.61 -2.27 17.32
CA LEU A 159 -7.68 -2.18 15.86
C LEU A 159 -7.23 -3.50 15.23
N ARG A 160 -8.13 -4.16 14.48
CA ARG A 160 -7.83 -5.45 13.83
C ARG A 160 -6.70 -5.39 12.79
N THR A 161 -6.27 -4.20 12.39
CA THR A 161 -5.13 -4.02 11.48
C THR A 161 -3.78 -4.16 12.18
N TRP A 162 -3.71 -4.30 13.50
CA TRP A 162 -2.44 -4.28 14.25
C TRP A 162 -1.42 -5.34 13.78
N ASP A 163 -1.87 -6.50 13.31
CA ASP A 163 -1.02 -7.58 12.78
C ASP A 163 -1.03 -7.68 11.25
N LYS A 164 -1.85 -6.86 10.55
CA LYS A 164 -1.98 -6.91 9.09
C LYS A 164 -0.60 -6.83 8.40
N PRO A 165 -0.26 -7.77 7.51
CA PRO A 165 0.97 -7.71 6.72
C PRO A 165 1.02 -6.48 5.82
N ALA A 166 2.22 -6.08 5.40
CA ALA A 166 2.36 -4.97 4.46
C ALA A 166 1.82 -5.35 3.07
N GLY A 167 0.79 -4.62 2.61
CA GLY A 167 0.21 -4.73 1.27
C GLY A 167 0.68 -3.60 0.35
N PRO A 168 1.86 -3.70 -0.29
CA PRO A 168 2.27 -2.71 -1.30
C PRO A 168 1.36 -2.79 -2.53
N CYS A 169 1.40 -1.76 -3.39
CA CYS A 169 0.61 -1.72 -4.63
C CYS A 169 0.96 -2.87 -5.59
N LEU A 170 0.07 -3.15 -6.55
CA LEU A 170 0.28 -4.20 -7.56
C LEU A 170 1.55 -3.97 -8.39
N ALA A 171 1.91 -2.72 -8.66
CA ALA A 171 3.14 -2.39 -9.40
C ALA A 171 4.41 -2.88 -8.69
N SER A 172 4.37 -3.11 -7.37
CA SER A 172 5.50 -3.71 -6.66
C SER A 172 5.75 -5.16 -7.04
N ARG A 173 4.89 -5.81 -7.82
CA ARG A 173 5.10 -7.17 -8.35
C ARG A 173 5.88 -7.17 -9.66
N VAL A 174 6.09 -6.00 -10.25
CA VAL A 174 6.76 -5.82 -11.54
C VAL A 174 8.22 -5.37 -11.30
N PRO A 175 9.23 -6.11 -11.79
CA PRO A 175 10.64 -5.72 -11.68
C PRO A 175 10.90 -4.32 -12.22
N TYR A 176 11.80 -3.58 -11.56
CA TYR A 176 12.21 -2.26 -12.03
C TYR A 176 12.71 -2.32 -13.48
N GLY A 177 12.39 -1.28 -14.26
CA GLY A 177 12.67 -1.20 -15.70
C GLY A 177 11.71 -1.99 -16.59
N THR A 178 10.84 -2.85 -16.03
CA THR A 178 9.76 -3.49 -16.79
C THR A 178 8.53 -2.60 -16.78
N ALA A 179 8.05 -2.23 -17.97
CA ALA A 179 6.93 -1.30 -18.11
C ALA A 179 5.66 -1.78 -17.39
N VAL A 180 5.08 -0.91 -16.58
CA VAL A 180 3.81 -1.13 -15.89
C VAL A 180 2.65 -0.75 -16.82
N SER A 181 1.68 -1.65 -16.95
CA SER A 181 0.46 -1.45 -17.74
C SER A 181 -0.74 -2.05 -17.03
N VAL A 182 -1.94 -1.59 -17.37
CA VAL A 182 -3.20 -2.11 -16.79
C VAL A 182 -3.34 -3.61 -17.02
N SER A 183 -2.93 -4.11 -18.21
CA SER A 183 -2.98 -5.54 -18.52
C SER A 183 -2.04 -6.36 -17.64
N VAL A 184 -0.82 -5.87 -17.37
CA VAL A 184 0.13 -6.52 -16.45
C VAL A 184 -0.42 -6.54 -15.02
N LEU A 185 -0.89 -5.39 -14.52
CA LEU A 185 -1.41 -5.28 -13.14
C LEU A 185 -2.64 -6.17 -12.95
N SER A 186 -3.57 -6.16 -13.91
CA SER A 186 -4.77 -7.02 -13.86
C SER A 186 -4.40 -8.51 -13.95
N THR A 187 -3.37 -8.88 -14.70
CA THR A 187 -2.89 -10.27 -14.78
C THR A 187 -2.27 -10.73 -13.47
N VAL A 188 -1.46 -9.88 -12.83
CA VAL A 188 -0.94 -10.12 -11.47
C VAL A 188 -2.09 -10.28 -10.48
N GLU A 189 -3.05 -9.36 -10.47
CA GLU A 189 -4.16 -9.38 -9.52
C GLU A 189 -5.02 -10.64 -9.67
N ARG A 190 -5.36 -11.04 -10.90
CA ARG A 190 -6.10 -12.29 -11.15
C ARG A 190 -5.34 -13.51 -10.65
N ALA A 191 -4.02 -13.55 -10.84
CA ALA A 191 -3.18 -14.65 -10.35
C ALA A 191 -3.18 -14.67 -8.81
N GLU A 192 -2.96 -13.53 -8.16
CA GLU A 192 -3.00 -13.47 -6.69
C GLU A 192 -4.38 -13.85 -6.14
N ALA A 193 -5.47 -13.37 -6.76
CA ALA A 193 -6.84 -13.72 -6.37
C ALA A 193 -7.12 -15.23 -6.56
N GLY A 194 -6.57 -15.85 -7.60
CA GLY A 194 -6.65 -17.29 -7.81
C GLY A 194 -5.99 -18.08 -6.69
N LEU A 195 -4.79 -17.67 -6.28
CA LEU A 195 -4.05 -18.32 -5.19
C LEU A 195 -4.68 -18.05 -3.82
N ARG A 196 -5.24 -16.87 -3.57
CA ARG A 196 -6.00 -16.58 -2.33
C ARG A 196 -7.18 -17.52 -2.15
N ARG A 197 -7.89 -17.89 -3.23
CA ARG A 197 -8.98 -18.89 -3.16
C ARG A 197 -8.50 -20.29 -2.77
N LEU A 198 -7.21 -20.58 -2.88
CA LEU A 198 -6.58 -21.82 -2.41
C LEU A 198 -6.08 -21.71 -0.95
N GLY A 199 -6.38 -20.62 -0.26
CA GLY A 199 -6.04 -20.39 1.15
C GLY A 199 -4.67 -19.77 1.38
N PHE A 200 -4.03 -19.20 0.34
CA PHE A 200 -2.80 -18.43 0.50
C PHE A 200 -3.14 -16.94 0.71
N ASP A 201 -3.26 -16.48 1.95
CA ASP A 201 -3.63 -15.08 2.24
C ASP A 201 -2.44 -14.13 2.13
N GLU A 202 -1.28 -14.56 2.61
CA GLU A 202 -0.02 -13.83 2.49
C GLU A 202 0.78 -14.37 1.28
N LEU A 203 0.71 -13.67 0.15
CA LEU A 203 1.43 -14.05 -1.06
C LEU A 203 1.77 -12.87 -1.95
N ARG A 204 2.67 -13.11 -2.91
CA ARG A 204 2.89 -12.23 -4.07
C ARG A 204 3.07 -13.06 -5.34
N VAL A 205 2.54 -12.57 -6.45
CA VAL A 205 2.85 -13.11 -7.79
C VAL A 205 3.71 -12.10 -8.55
N ARG A 206 5.01 -12.36 -8.68
CA ARG A 206 5.93 -11.50 -9.44
C ARG A 206 5.80 -11.76 -10.93
N HIS A 207 5.81 -10.68 -11.69
CA HIS A 207 5.65 -10.69 -13.13
C HIS A 207 7.02 -10.74 -13.83
N TYR A 208 7.26 -11.79 -14.63
CA TYR A 208 8.43 -11.93 -15.49
C TYR A 208 7.98 -12.33 -16.90
N GLY A 209 7.37 -11.41 -17.64
CA GLY A 209 6.86 -11.68 -18.99
C GLY A 209 5.74 -12.74 -18.96
N ASP A 210 5.99 -13.91 -19.53
CA ASP A 210 5.05 -15.03 -19.52
C ASP A 210 5.18 -15.94 -18.27
N THR A 211 6.07 -15.59 -17.34
CA THR A 211 6.34 -16.35 -16.11
C THR A 211 5.81 -15.63 -14.88
N ALA A 212 5.02 -16.35 -14.07
CA ALA A 212 4.66 -15.97 -12.72
C ALA A 212 5.64 -16.60 -11.73
N ARG A 213 6.25 -15.78 -10.87
CA ARG A 213 7.02 -16.27 -9.72
C ARG A 213 6.25 -16.02 -8.43
N ILE A 214 5.82 -17.11 -7.82
CA ILE A 214 5.00 -17.13 -6.61
C ILE A 214 5.93 -17.00 -5.40
N GLU A 215 5.58 -16.09 -4.51
CA GLU A 215 6.21 -15.89 -3.20
C GLU A 215 5.14 -16.12 -2.13
N VAL A 216 5.39 -17.05 -1.22
CA VAL A 216 4.60 -17.30 0.00
C VAL A 216 5.55 -17.36 1.20
N PRO A 217 5.08 -17.20 2.44
CA PRO A 217 5.90 -17.47 3.63
C PRO A 217 6.61 -18.83 3.53
N VAL A 218 7.85 -18.93 4.00
CA VAL A 218 8.68 -20.14 3.83
C VAL A 218 7.99 -21.40 4.37
N HIS A 219 7.25 -21.28 5.48
CA HIS A 219 6.51 -22.38 6.09
C HIS A 219 5.32 -22.88 5.23
N ARG A 220 4.93 -22.15 4.18
CA ARG A 220 3.84 -22.47 3.25
C ARG A 220 4.33 -23.06 1.92
N LEU A 221 5.64 -23.17 1.70
CA LEU A 221 6.19 -23.63 0.41
C LEU A 221 5.75 -25.05 0.06
N GLU A 222 5.70 -25.94 1.06
CA GLU A 222 5.26 -27.34 0.87
C GLU A 222 3.81 -27.40 0.40
N GLU A 223 2.93 -26.61 1.01
CA GLU A 223 1.50 -26.54 0.64
C GLU A 223 1.29 -26.11 -0.83
N VAL A 224 2.16 -25.24 -1.37
CA VAL A 224 2.11 -24.85 -2.78
C VAL A 224 2.44 -26.04 -3.69
N VAL A 225 3.39 -26.89 -3.30
CA VAL A 225 3.82 -28.07 -4.08
C VAL A 225 2.79 -29.20 -3.98
N GLU A 226 2.17 -29.36 -2.80
CA GLU A 226 1.06 -30.30 -2.60
C GLU A 226 -0.13 -29.94 -3.50
N GLN A 227 -0.51 -28.65 -3.55
CA GLN A 227 -1.61 -28.11 -4.37
C GLN A 227 -1.17 -27.68 -5.78
N ARG A 228 -0.07 -28.24 -6.31
CA ARG A 228 0.56 -27.74 -7.55
C ARG A 228 -0.38 -27.68 -8.77
N SER A 229 -1.34 -28.60 -8.87
CA SER A 229 -2.24 -28.67 -10.03
C SER A 229 -3.19 -27.48 -10.05
N GLU A 230 -3.76 -27.16 -8.90
CA GLU A 230 -4.67 -26.05 -8.66
C GLU A 230 -3.92 -24.71 -8.77
N VAL A 231 -2.71 -24.63 -8.22
CA VAL A 231 -1.82 -23.47 -8.33
C VAL A 231 -1.49 -23.17 -9.78
N VAL A 232 -1.05 -24.17 -10.55
CA VAL A 232 -0.74 -24.02 -11.99
C VAL A 232 -1.99 -23.59 -12.77
N ALA A 233 -3.14 -24.22 -12.49
CA ALA A 233 -4.40 -23.86 -13.15
C ALA A 233 -4.81 -22.40 -12.87
N ALA A 234 -4.68 -21.94 -11.62
CA ALA A 234 -4.99 -20.56 -11.24
C ALA A 234 -4.08 -19.55 -11.95
N VAL A 235 -2.77 -19.83 -12.01
CA VAL A 235 -1.78 -18.99 -12.68
C VAL A 235 -1.98 -18.95 -14.19
N PHE A 236 -2.31 -20.09 -14.81
CA PHE A 236 -2.55 -20.17 -16.25
C PHE A 236 -3.85 -19.46 -16.64
N ALA A 237 -4.91 -19.62 -15.83
CA ALA A 237 -6.17 -18.90 -16.02
C ALA A 237 -6.00 -17.38 -15.91
N ALA A 238 -5.00 -16.90 -15.15
CA ALA A 238 -4.68 -15.49 -15.08
C ALA A 238 -3.97 -14.96 -16.34
N GLY A 239 -3.35 -15.82 -17.16
CA GLY A 239 -2.71 -15.47 -18.42
C GLY A 239 -1.20 -15.76 -18.50
N TYR A 240 -0.62 -16.42 -17.49
CA TYR A 240 0.78 -16.83 -17.51
C TYR A 240 0.98 -18.18 -18.22
N ARG A 241 2.16 -18.39 -18.82
CA ARG A 241 2.57 -19.65 -19.45
C ARG A 241 3.33 -20.55 -18.48
N TYR A 242 4.05 -19.95 -17.52
CA TYR A 242 4.86 -20.67 -16.55
C TYR A 242 4.52 -20.23 -15.13
N ALA A 243 4.40 -21.20 -14.23
CA ALA A 243 4.29 -20.97 -12.79
C ALA A 243 5.57 -21.47 -12.12
N THR A 244 6.19 -20.62 -11.32
CA THR A 244 7.42 -20.91 -10.58
C THR A 244 7.24 -20.53 -9.12
N LEU A 245 7.98 -21.17 -8.22
CA LEU A 245 7.97 -20.90 -6.79
C LEU A 245 9.33 -20.33 -6.38
N ASP A 246 9.32 -19.18 -5.71
CA ASP A 246 10.54 -18.60 -5.14
C ASP A 246 10.93 -19.38 -3.87
N LEU A 247 12.05 -20.10 -3.93
CA LEU A 247 12.53 -20.91 -2.81
C LEU A 247 13.00 -20.07 -1.61
N ALA A 248 13.29 -18.78 -1.81
CA ALA A 248 13.56 -17.86 -0.71
C ALA A 248 12.28 -17.40 0.00
N GLY A 249 11.10 -17.72 -0.56
CA GLY A 249 9.80 -17.32 -0.05
C GLY A 249 9.54 -15.82 -0.14
N LEU A 250 8.49 -15.38 0.56
CA LEU A 250 8.06 -14.00 0.62
C LEU A 250 8.99 -13.16 1.49
N ARG A 251 9.53 -12.08 0.91
CA ARG A 251 10.42 -11.13 1.59
C ARG A 251 10.02 -9.68 1.31
N SER A 252 10.09 -8.84 2.33
CA SER A 252 9.95 -7.39 2.15
C SER A 252 11.09 -6.86 1.29
N GLY A 253 10.79 -5.96 0.35
CA GLY A 253 11.80 -5.36 -0.51
C GLY A 253 12.47 -6.29 -1.53
N ASN A 254 11.94 -7.50 -1.83
CA ASN A 254 12.60 -8.47 -2.75
C ASN A 254 13.09 -7.86 -4.08
N LEU A 255 12.35 -6.92 -4.68
CA LEU A 255 12.74 -6.30 -5.95
C LEU A 255 13.69 -5.10 -5.79
N ASN A 256 13.90 -4.60 -4.57
CA ASN A 256 14.82 -3.49 -4.30
C ASN A 256 16.29 -3.92 -4.46
N ASP A 257 16.59 -5.22 -4.40
CA ASP A 257 17.94 -5.73 -4.71
C ASP A 257 18.37 -5.35 -6.13
N GLY A 258 17.43 -5.24 -7.08
CA GLY A 258 17.70 -4.77 -8.45
C GLY A 258 17.95 -3.26 -8.56
N LEU A 259 17.82 -2.49 -7.47
CA LEU A 259 18.24 -1.09 -7.40
C LEU A 259 19.66 -0.94 -6.81
N ARG A 260 20.21 -2.02 -6.23
CA ARG A 260 21.53 -2.03 -5.60
C ARG A 260 22.65 -2.36 -6.59
N SER A 261 22.33 -2.56 -7.86
CA SER A 261 23.29 -2.83 -8.93
C SER A 261 23.80 -1.54 -9.57
N ASP A 262 24.90 -1.02 -9.02
CA ASP A 262 26.10 -0.56 -9.76
C ASP A 262 27.31 -0.58 -8.78
N PRO A 263 28.29 -1.49 -8.94
CA PRO A 263 29.68 -1.22 -8.58
C PRO A 263 30.37 -0.32 -9.62
#